data_AF-A0A2E7MEY7-F1
#
_entry.id   AF-A0A2E7MEY7-F1
#
_cell.length_a   1.000
_cell.length_b   1.000
_cell.length_c   1.000
_cell.angle_alpha   90.00
_cell.angle_beta   90.00
_cell.angle_gamma   90.00
#
_symmetry.space_group_name_H-M   'P 1'
#
loop_
_entity.id
_entity.type
_entity.pdbx_description
1 polymer ?
#
loop_
_entity_poly.entity_id
_entity_poly.type
_entity_poly.pdbx_seq_one_letter_code
_entity_poly.pdbx_strand_id
1 'polypeptide(L)'
;MSYTRMLVVFLAGAACLWTLGAVRTSDGVGYEACLTVLDVGQGDSQLLSLPGGEHWLIDGGGLPGGGYDVGAGRVLPALRRQGVDHLERVLVSHADGDHFEGLFSVIKQVSVGALWVPSRRRLPRRMMSLLESAESRGIRVFAADQGDPFGPVTAPIRTTLLQPWPGWEDGLASHHRSENNRSLVLRVQLGAVSFLLTGDIEELAESQLVALGRVRRSTVLKVPHHGSRTSSTPSFVAAVDPLVAVAGIGRENRFGFPHASVSSTYLARGSSLYWTGRHGSVRACTDGYGLTVEQEAGAGQWSELRSWSPAEVLRWFSSGDAGGEHTVGPAGDAMGQTPRRLVAEESFSSQGVDRSNDVLPLGHQEGLDGSASPVPAAATPPPPISAMHSPELTVTGAWRRQRRHRSRLRAPWKGP
;
A
#
# COMPACT_ATOMS: atom_id res chain seq x y z
N MET A 1 -53.05 33.94 -30.16
CA MET A 1 -51.86 33.07 -30.14
C MET A 1 -51.91 32.26 -28.87
N SER A 2 -52.20 30.96 -28.95
CA SER A 2 -52.57 30.17 -27.76
C SER A 2 -51.33 29.78 -26.94
N TYR A 3 -51.48 29.84 -25.63
CA TYR A 3 -50.51 29.43 -24.60
C TYR A 3 -49.89 28.04 -24.83
N THR A 4 -50.55 27.19 -25.62
CA THR A 4 -50.13 25.83 -25.97
C THR A 4 -48.83 25.80 -26.77
N ARG A 5 -48.54 26.80 -27.62
CA ARG A 5 -47.28 26.84 -28.40
C ARG A 5 -46.07 27.28 -27.58
N MET A 6 -46.28 28.02 -26.50
CA MET A 6 -45.20 28.52 -25.64
C MET A 6 -44.71 27.46 -24.64
N LEU A 7 -45.61 26.55 -24.20
CA LEU A 7 -45.26 25.45 -23.30
C LEU A 7 -44.39 24.38 -23.98
N VAL A 8 -44.63 24.09 -25.27
CA VAL A 8 -43.86 23.09 -26.03
C VAL A 8 -42.42 23.53 -26.27
N VAL A 9 -42.18 24.83 -26.49
CA VAL A 9 -40.82 25.38 -26.65
C VAL A 9 -40.05 25.37 -25.31
N PHE A 10 -40.73 25.61 -24.19
CA PHE A 10 -40.10 25.54 -22.86
C PHE A 10 -39.78 24.11 -22.44
N LEU A 11 -40.65 23.13 -22.74
CA LEU A 11 -40.38 21.71 -22.45
C LEU A 11 -39.31 21.12 -23.37
N ALA A 12 -39.25 21.51 -24.65
CA ALA A 12 -38.18 21.10 -25.55
C ALA A 12 -36.82 21.74 -25.19
N GLY A 13 -36.82 22.99 -24.73
CA GLY A 13 -35.62 23.66 -24.21
C GLY A 13 -35.11 23.05 -22.90
N ALA A 14 -36.02 22.69 -21.98
CA ALA A 14 -35.67 21.99 -20.73
C ALA A 14 -35.20 20.56 -20.98
N ALA A 15 -35.76 19.85 -21.97
CA ALA A 15 -35.30 18.52 -22.39
C ALA A 15 -33.94 18.57 -23.11
N CYS A 16 -33.65 19.62 -23.88
CA CYS A 16 -32.30 19.86 -24.42
C CYS A 16 -31.28 20.23 -23.33
N LEU A 17 -31.68 21.00 -22.31
CA LEU A 17 -30.79 21.34 -21.18
C LEU A 17 -30.58 20.16 -20.21
N TRP A 18 -31.52 19.22 -20.10
CA TRP A 18 -31.33 17.95 -19.37
C TRP A 18 -30.49 16.93 -20.15
N THR A 19 -30.49 16.97 -21.48
CA THR A 19 -29.63 16.10 -22.30
C THR A 19 -28.21 16.66 -22.49
N LEU A 20 -28.02 17.97 -22.39
CA LEU A 20 -26.68 18.61 -22.33
C LEU A 20 -26.07 18.62 -20.91
N GLY A 21 -26.88 18.45 -19.85
CA GLY A 21 -26.43 18.37 -18.45
C GLY A 21 -26.14 16.96 -17.93
N ALA A 22 -26.28 15.94 -18.77
CA ALA A 22 -26.05 14.54 -18.40
C ALA A 22 -25.22 13.77 -19.45
N VAL A 23 -24.37 14.47 -20.21
CA VAL A 23 -23.12 13.84 -20.64
C VAL A 23 -22.21 13.83 -19.42
N ARG A 24 -22.52 12.95 -18.45
CA ARG A 24 -21.44 12.31 -17.71
C ARG A 24 -20.60 11.68 -18.80
N THR A 25 -19.39 12.15 -18.99
CA THR A 25 -18.39 11.47 -19.81
C THR A 25 -18.22 10.07 -19.24
N SER A 26 -19.06 9.14 -19.68
CA SER A 26 -18.99 7.72 -19.40
C SER A 26 -17.94 7.04 -20.28
N ASP A 27 -16.90 7.80 -20.67
CA ASP A 27 -15.72 7.33 -21.40
C ASP A 27 -14.43 7.46 -20.56
N GLY A 28 -14.56 7.72 -19.26
CA GLY A 28 -13.44 7.77 -18.33
C GLY A 28 -13.20 6.43 -17.66
N VAL A 29 -12.64 5.45 -18.37
CA VAL A 29 -11.78 4.47 -17.67
C VAL A 29 -10.54 5.26 -17.28
N GLY A 30 -10.64 6.05 -16.20
CA GLY A 30 -9.51 6.79 -15.68
C GLY A 30 -8.42 5.79 -15.34
N TYR A 31 -7.20 6.02 -15.84
CA TYR A 31 -6.03 5.31 -15.35
C TYR A 31 -5.67 5.85 -13.96
N GLU A 32 -6.61 5.80 -13.02
CA GLU A 32 -6.36 6.25 -11.66
C GLU A 32 -5.83 5.10 -10.81
N ALA A 33 -4.66 5.33 -10.20
CA ALA A 33 -4.13 4.49 -9.16
C ALA A 33 -4.19 5.26 -7.83
N CYS A 34 -4.69 4.60 -6.78
CA CYS A 34 -4.75 5.16 -5.43
C CYS A 34 -4.03 4.23 -4.45
N LEU A 35 -3.06 4.78 -3.71
CA LEU A 35 -2.53 4.14 -2.52
C LEU A 35 -3.22 4.70 -1.29
N THR A 36 -4.02 3.88 -0.61
CA THR A 36 -4.69 4.23 0.65
C THR A 36 -3.98 3.56 1.83
N VAL A 37 -3.40 4.34 2.73
CA VAL A 37 -2.96 3.88 4.05
C VAL A 37 -4.17 3.90 4.99
N LEU A 38 -4.65 2.72 5.37
CA LEU A 38 -5.86 2.56 6.18
C LEU A 38 -5.59 2.91 7.64
N ASP A 39 -6.55 3.58 8.30
CA ASP A 39 -6.50 3.73 9.75
C ASP A 39 -6.87 2.40 10.44
N VAL A 40 -5.85 1.60 10.72
CA VAL A 40 -5.93 0.33 11.45
C VAL A 40 -5.54 0.45 12.93
N GLY A 41 -5.37 1.68 13.43
CA GLY A 41 -4.71 1.93 14.71
C GLY A 41 -3.19 1.88 14.59
N GLN A 42 -2.52 1.27 15.57
CA GLN A 42 -1.08 1.03 15.48
C GLN A 42 -0.83 -0.19 14.58
N GLY A 43 -0.04 -0.02 13.53
CA GLY A 43 0.26 -1.04 12.53
C GLY A 43 0.04 -0.52 11.12
N ASP A 44 0.17 -1.42 10.15
CA ASP A 44 0.11 -1.08 8.74
C ASP A 44 -0.93 -1.91 8.00
N SER A 45 -1.70 -1.23 7.14
CA SER A 45 -2.47 -1.85 6.08
C SER A 45 -2.66 -0.85 4.97
N GLN A 46 -2.29 -1.22 3.75
CA GLN A 46 -2.40 -0.37 2.58
C GLN A 46 -3.24 -1.04 1.51
N LEU A 47 -4.28 -0.35 1.05
CA LEU A 47 -5.06 -0.73 -0.11
C LEU A 47 -4.49 0.01 -1.33
N LEU A 48 -3.97 -0.73 -2.30
CA LEU A 48 -3.57 -0.22 -3.60
C LEU A 48 -4.69 -0.53 -4.59
N SER A 49 -5.40 0.51 -5.04
CA SER A 49 -6.41 0.40 -6.09
C SER A 49 -5.80 0.84 -7.41
N LEU A 50 -5.97 0.02 -8.44
CA LEU A 50 -5.30 0.18 -9.73
C LEU A 50 -6.32 0.31 -10.87
N PRO A 51 -5.90 0.91 -12.00
CA PRO A 51 -6.68 0.94 -13.22
C PRO A 51 -7.22 -0.44 -13.60
N GLY A 52 -8.51 -0.50 -13.96
CA GLY A 52 -9.20 -1.75 -14.31
C GLY A 52 -9.96 -2.41 -13.16
N GLY A 53 -10.01 -1.78 -11.98
CA GLY A 53 -10.74 -2.30 -10.82
C GLY A 53 -9.97 -3.34 -10.00
N GLU A 54 -8.65 -3.43 -10.22
CA GLU A 54 -7.78 -4.35 -9.49
C GLU A 54 -7.33 -3.73 -8.16
N HIS A 55 -7.41 -4.51 -7.08
CA HIS A 55 -7.14 -4.11 -5.71
C HIS A 55 -6.14 -5.05 -5.03
N TRP A 56 -5.08 -4.47 -4.47
CA TRP A 56 -4.12 -5.21 -3.65
C TRP A 56 -4.19 -4.72 -2.22
N LEU A 57 -4.09 -5.66 -1.29
CA LEU A 57 -3.91 -5.34 0.13
C LEU A 57 -2.49 -5.69 0.54
N ILE A 58 -1.73 -4.70 1.00
CA ILE A 58 -0.40 -4.88 1.56
C ILE A 58 -0.53 -4.70 3.06
N ASP A 59 -0.30 -5.78 3.81
CA ASP A 59 -0.55 -5.89 5.24
C ASP A 59 -2.04 -5.70 5.62
N GLY A 60 -2.46 -6.30 6.73
CA GLY A 60 -3.83 -6.29 7.25
C GLY A 60 -3.95 -5.67 8.64
N GLY A 61 -2.93 -4.98 9.13
CA GLY A 61 -2.88 -4.51 10.51
C GLY A 61 -2.83 -5.66 11.51
N GLY A 62 -2.97 -5.31 12.79
CA GLY A 62 -3.11 -6.29 13.86
C GLY A 62 -2.86 -5.67 15.23
N LEU A 63 -3.11 -6.45 16.28
CA LEU A 63 -2.84 -6.04 17.64
C LEU A 63 -2.08 -7.18 18.34
N PRO A 64 -0.73 -7.12 18.35
CA PRO A 64 0.09 -8.14 18.99
C PRO A 64 -0.35 -8.35 20.45
N GLY A 65 -0.61 -9.61 20.82
CA GLY A 65 -1.12 -9.97 22.15
C GLY A 65 -2.64 -10.10 22.24
N GLY A 66 -3.38 -9.76 21.18
CA GLY A 66 -4.83 -9.97 21.06
C GLY A 66 -5.68 -8.85 21.66
N GLY A 67 -6.97 -9.14 21.86
CA GLY A 67 -7.93 -8.21 22.48
C GLY A 67 -8.78 -7.39 21.50
N TYR A 68 -8.38 -7.30 20.24
CA TYR A 68 -9.18 -6.69 19.18
C TYR A 68 -8.81 -7.26 17.80
N ASP A 69 -9.81 -7.66 17.02
CA ASP A 69 -9.62 -8.10 15.64
C ASP A 69 -9.61 -6.88 14.71
N VAL A 70 -8.40 -6.39 14.41
CA VAL A 70 -8.18 -5.26 13.51
C VAL A 70 -8.72 -5.53 12.11
N GLY A 71 -8.64 -6.78 11.64
CA GLY A 71 -9.16 -7.18 10.33
C GLY A 71 -10.68 -7.00 10.24
N ALA A 72 -11.41 -7.56 11.21
CA ALA A 72 -12.87 -7.44 11.29
C ALA A 72 -13.34 -6.02 11.63
N GLY A 73 -12.63 -5.33 12.51
CA GLY A 73 -13.08 -4.05 13.06
C GLY A 73 -12.64 -2.81 12.28
N ARG A 74 -11.57 -2.88 11.48
CA ARG A 74 -10.98 -1.73 10.76
C ARG A 74 -10.83 -2.00 9.27
N VAL A 75 -10.12 -3.06 8.90
CA VAL A 75 -9.79 -3.33 7.48
C VAL A 75 -11.04 -3.66 6.67
N LEU A 76 -11.82 -4.66 7.09
CA LEU A 76 -13.02 -5.08 6.37
C LEU A 76 -14.05 -3.96 6.20
N PRO A 77 -14.38 -3.16 7.22
CA PRO A 77 -15.21 -1.97 7.04
C PRO A 77 -14.63 -0.97 6.04
N ALA A 78 -13.31 -0.73 6.05
CA ALA A 78 -12.68 0.20 5.12
C ALA A 78 -12.69 -0.30 3.67
N LEU A 79 -12.49 -1.60 3.44
CA LEU A 79 -12.64 -2.24 2.13
C LEU A 79 -14.08 -2.10 1.62
N ARG A 80 -15.08 -2.41 2.47
CA ARG A 80 -16.51 -2.28 2.12
C ARG A 80 -16.91 -0.85 1.75
N ARG A 81 -16.44 0.16 2.50
CA ARG A 81 -16.72 1.57 2.18
C ARG A 81 -16.14 2.01 0.84
N GLN A 82 -15.05 1.35 0.40
CA GLN A 82 -14.42 1.59 -0.90
C GLN A 82 -14.97 0.66 -2.00
N GLY A 83 -15.99 -0.15 -1.71
CA GLY A 83 -16.59 -1.07 -2.69
C GLY A 83 -15.72 -2.27 -3.06
N VAL A 84 -14.71 -2.59 -2.26
CA VAL A 84 -13.77 -3.69 -2.53
C VAL A 84 -14.32 -4.99 -1.96
N ASP A 85 -14.68 -5.92 -2.84
CA ASP A 85 -15.16 -7.26 -2.52
C ASP A 85 -14.21 -8.39 -2.99
N HIS A 86 -13.26 -8.04 -3.86
CA HIS A 86 -12.17 -8.89 -4.33
C HIS A 86 -10.81 -8.21 -4.17
N LEU A 87 -9.81 -9.02 -3.81
CA LEU A 87 -8.41 -8.65 -3.77
C LEU A 87 -7.64 -9.62 -4.67
N GLU A 88 -7.10 -9.12 -5.77
CA GLU A 88 -6.29 -9.94 -6.69
C GLU A 88 -5.05 -10.46 -5.96
N ARG A 89 -4.46 -9.62 -5.10
CA ARG A 89 -3.28 -9.95 -4.32
C ARG A 89 -3.38 -9.41 -2.89
N VAL A 90 -3.02 -10.27 -1.94
CA VAL A 90 -2.67 -9.87 -0.58
C VAL A 90 -1.17 -10.08 -0.42
N LEU A 91 -0.43 -9.05 -0.02
CA LEU A 91 1.00 -9.12 0.25
C LEU A 91 1.23 -8.90 1.74
N VAL A 92 2.16 -9.66 2.30
CA VAL A 92 2.64 -9.49 3.67
C VAL A 92 4.06 -8.96 3.63
N SER A 93 4.31 -7.80 4.23
CA SER A 93 5.64 -7.19 4.27
C SER A 93 6.59 -8.02 5.14
N HIS A 94 6.18 -8.35 6.37
CA HIS A 94 6.91 -9.21 7.32
C HIS A 94 5.98 -9.84 8.35
N ALA A 95 6.53 -10.62 9.27
CA ALA A 95 5.76 -11.51 10.13
C ALA A 95 5.52 -10.96 11.55
N ASP A 96 5.43 -9.64 11.68
CA ASP A 96 5.09 -8.97 12.94
C ASP A 96 3.56 -8.77 13.03
N GLY A 97 3.04 -8.88 14.25
CA GLY A 97 1.59 -9.08 14.45
C GLY A 97 0.74 -7.91 13.96
N ASP A 98 1.23 -6.68 14.08
CA ASP A 98 0.61 -5.44 13.63
C ASP A 98 0.62 -5.25 12.11
N HIS A 99 1.19 -6.21 11.37
CA HIS A 99 1.16 -6.23 9.91
C HIS A 99 0.23 -7.31 9.34
N PHE A 100 0.16 -8.51 9.91
CA PHE A 100 -0.55 -9.61 9.24
C PHE A 100 -1.74 -10.19 10.03
N GLU A 101 -1.89 -9.92 11.32
CA GLU A 101 -2.91 -10.61 12.12
C GLU A 101 -4.34 -10.29 11.68
N GLY A 102 -4.62 -9.09 11.17
CA GLY A 102 -5.93 -8.77 10.61
C GLY A 102 -6.28 -9.57 9.35
N LEU A 103 -5.28 -10.12 8.64
CA LEU A 103 -5.52 -10.91 7.43
C LEU A 103 -6.30 -12.20 7.71
N PHE A 104 -6.25 -12.72 8.95
CA PHE A 104 -7.07 -13.88 9.33
C PHE A 104 -8.57 -13.65 9.11
N SER A 105 -9.04 -12.41 9.27
CA SER A 105 -10.44 -12.07 9.04
C SER A 105 -10.69 -11.62 7.60
N VAL A 106 -9.71 -10.97 6.97
CA VAL A 106 -9.80 -10.57 5.55
C VAL A 106 -9.98 -11.79 4.64
N ILE A 107 -9.08 -12.79 4.71
CA ILE A 107 -9.15 -13.99 3.84
C ILE A 107 -10.41 -14.83 4.08
N LYS A 108 -11.14 -14.56 5.18
CA LYS A 108 -12.39 -15.25 5.48
C LYS A 108 -13.61 -14.62 4.82
N GLN A 109 -13.57 -13.32 4.57
CA GLN A 109 -14.74 -12.51 4.22
C GLN A 109 -14.61 -11.78 2.86
N VAL A 110 -13.40 -11.68 2.32
CA VAL A 110 -13.12 -11.05 1.01
C VAL A 110 -12.53 -12.11 0.10
N SER A 111 -12.93 -12.10 -1.18
CA SER A 111 -12.37 -13.02 -2.18
C SER A 111 -10.91 -12.65 -2.44
N VAL A 112 -9.98 -13.60 -2.33
CA VAL A 112 -8.53 -13.34 -2.51
C VAL A 112 -7.97 -14.24 -3.60
N GLY A 113 -7.36 -13.64 -4.63
CA GLY A 113 -6.75 -14.37 -5.74
C GLY A 113 -5.45 -15.09 -5.35
N ALA A 114 -4.57 -14.40 -4.61
CA ALA A 114 -3.31 -14.95 -4.14
C ALA A 114 -2.79 -14.25 -2.88
N LEU A 115 -2.14 -15.00 -1.99
CA LEU A 115 -1.41 -14.51 -0.83
C LEU A 115 0.10 -14.60 -1.09
N TRP A 116 0.80 -13.49 -0.93
CA TRP A 116 2.23 -13.36 -1.13
C TRP A 116 2.91 -13.08 0.21
N VAL A 117 3.89 -13.90 0.57
CA VAL A 117 4.62 -13.77 1.84
C VAL A 117 6.13 -13.70 1.61
N PRO A 118 6.91 -13.14 2.55
CA PRO A 118 8.35 -13.03 2.38
C PRO A 118 9.02 -14.40 2.21
N SER A 119 9.89 -14.53 1.21
CA SER A 119 10.75 -15.70 1.04
C SER A 119 11.75 -15.80 2.21
N ARG A 120 11.42 -16.60 3.23
CA ARG A 120 12.27 -16.85 4.41
C ARG A 120 12.38 -18.33 4.74
N ARG A 121 13.45 -18.69 5.46
CA ARG A 121 13.70 -20.08 5.89
C ARG A 121 12.80 -20.56 7.04
N ARG A 122 12.30 -19.64 7.88
CA ARG A 122 11.43 -19.93 9.03
C ARG A 122 10.44 -18.79 9.22
N LEU A 123 9.15 -19.12 9.22
CA LEU A 123 8.09 -18.20 9.63
C LEU A 123 7.63 -18.50 11.07
N PRO A 124 7.14 -17.49 11.81
CA PRO A 124 6.49 -17.70 13.10
C PRO A 124 5.29 -18.64 12.98
N ARG A 125 4.96 -19.36 14.07
CA ARG A 125 3.82 -20.29 14.11
C ARG A 125 2.51 -19.63 13.70
N ARG A 126 2.28 -18.40 14.16
CA ARG A 126 1.06 -17.64 13.85
C ARG A 126 0.93 -17.34 12.36
N MET A 127 2.04 -16.96 11.71
CA MET A 127 2.07 -16.78 10.25
C MET A 127 1.80 -18.10 9.52
N MET A 128 2.40 -19.21 9.97
CA MET A 128 2.10 -20.53 9.39
C MET A 128 0.61 -20.87 9.46
N SER A 129 -0.06 -20.56 10.57
CA SER A 129 -1.52 -20.75 10.70
C SER A 129 -2.32 -19.86 9.74
N LEU A 130 -1.84 -18.66 9.40
CA LEU A 130 -2.46 -17.85 8.35
C LEU A 130 -2.34 -18.54 6.99
N LEU A 131 -1.16 -19.08 6.66
CA LEU A 131 -0.93 -19.80 5.40
C LEU A 131 -1.83 -21.04 5.29
N GLU A 132 -1.91 -21.84 6.36
CA GLU A 132 -2.81 -23.01 6.43
C GLU A 132 -4.28 -22.60 6.24
N SER A 133 -4.68 -21.49 6.85
CA SER A 133 -6.03 -20.94 6.69
C SER A 133 -6.30 -20.49 5.26
N ALA A 134 -5.32 -19.88 4.60
CA ALA A 134 -5.42 -19.46 3.20
C ALA A 134 -5.55 -20.67 2.25
N GLU A 135 -4.70 -21.69 2.42
CA GLU A 135 -4.75 -22.92 1.62
C GLU A 135 -6.05 -23.69 1.79
N SER A 136 -6.56 -23.80 3.02
CA SER A 136 -7.85 -24.46 3.29
C SER A 136 -9.03 -23.80 2.58
N ARG A 137 -8.85 -22.56 2.12
CA ARG A 137 -9.83 -21.76 1.37
C ARG A 137 -9.56 -21.73 -0.13
N GLY A 138 -8.57 -22.49 -0.61
CA GLY A 138 -8.16 -22.52 -2.00
C GLY A 138 -7.38 -21.28 -2.45
N ILE A 139 -6.91 -20.43 -1.52
CA ILE A 139 -6.08 -19.28 -1.86
C ILE A 139 -4.66 -19.78 -2.11
N ARG A 140 -4.12 -19.49 -3.30
CA ARG A 140 -2.73 -19.83 -3.64
C ARG A 140 -1.78 -18.96 -2.84
N VAL A 141 -0.74 -19.59 -2.30
CA VAL A 141 0.29 -18.90 -1.52
C VAL A 141 1.58 -18.87 -2.33
N PHE A 142 2.22 -17.70 -2.43
CA PHE A 142 3.50 -17.52 -3.12
C PHE A 142 4.55 -16.95 -2.17
N ALA A 143 5.79 -17.39 -2.37
CA ALA A 143 6.92 -16.74 -1.74
C ALA A 143 7.35 -15.57 -2.63
N ALA A 144 7.25 -14.34 -2.13
CA ALA A 144 7.72 -13.16 -2.83
C ALA A 144 9.26 -13.16 -2.88
N ASP A 145 9.83 -13.14 -4.07
CA ASP A 145 11.26 -13.04 -4.33
C ASP A 145 11.61 -12.06 -5.47
N GLN A 146 12.90 -11.71 -5.57
CA GLN A 146 13.33 -10.80 -6.62
C GLN A 146 13.29 -11.47 -7.98
N GLY A 147 12.65 -10.79 -8.92
CA GLY A 147 12.37 -11.35 -10.23
C GLY A 147 10.88 -11.59 -10.42
N ASP A 148 10.08 -11.49 -9.35
CA ASP A 148 8.63 -11.42 -9.44
C ASP A 148 8.24 -10.09 -10.11
N PRO A 149 7.85 -10.07 -11.40
CA PRO A 149 6.88 -9.07 -11.75
C PRO A 149 5.67 -9.47 -10.91
N PHE A 150 5.18 -8.62 -10.03
CA PHE A 150 3.80 -8.79 -9.57
C PHE A 150 2.80 -8.51 -10.72
N GLY A 151 3.20 -8.82 -11.97
CA GLY A 151 2.64 -8.41 -13.25
C GLY A 151 2.78 -6.90 -13.50
N PRO A 152 2.74 -6.47 -14.78
CA PRO A 152 1.96 -5.29 -15.09
C PRO A 152 0.48 -5.64 -14.83
N VAL A 153 -0.14 -4.96 -13.88
CA VAL A 153 -1.57 -5.13 -13.53
C VAL A 153 -2.46 -4.80 -14.71
N THR A 154 -2.08 -3.76 -15.43
CA THR A 154 -2.54 -3.37 -16.76
C THR A 154 -1.43 -2.45 -17.30
N ALA A 155 -1.17 -2.43 -18.60
CA ALA A 155 -0.39 -1.30 -19.15
C ALA A 155 -1.17 -0.01 -18.81
N PRO A 156 -0.59 1.02 -18.15
CA PRO A 156 0.84 1.34 -18.05
C PRO A 156 1.49 1.22 -16.64
N ILE A 157 1.07 0.29 -15.79
CA ILE A 157 1.61 0.13 -14.43
C ILE A 157 2.87 -0.73 -14.41
N ARG A 158 3.93 -0.24 -13.76
CA ARG A 158 5.17 -0.99 -13.52
C ARG A 158 5.36 -1.27 -12.03
N THR A 159 5.46 -2.54 -11.68
CA THR A 159 5.76 -3.00 -10.32
C THR A 159 7.22 -3.46 -10.24
N THR A 160 7.89 -3.24 -9.12
CA THR A 160 9.27 -3.67 -8.91
C THR A 160 9.50 -4.01 -7.44
N LEU A 161 9.82 -5.27 -7.15
CA LEU A 161 10.22 -5.70 -5.82
C LEU A 161 11.71 -5.39 -5.58
N LEU A 162 11.98 -4.44 -4.70
CA LEU A 162 13.34 -4.01 -4.34
C LEU A 162 13.98 -4.91 -3.29
N GLN A 163 13.18 -5.53 -2.42
CA GLN A 163 13.61 -6.47 -1.38
C GLN A 163 12.56 -7.59 -1.22
N PRO A 164 12.96 -8.88 -1.12
CA PRO A 164 14.32 -9.42 -1.03
C PRO A 164 15.07 -9.45 -2.37
N TRP A 165 16.41 -9.46 -2.35
CA TRP A 165 17.27 -9.72 -3.53
C TRP A 165 18.01 -11.06 -3.48
N PRO A 166 18.53 -11.59 -4.60
CA PRO A 166 19.38 -12.77 -4.56
C PRO A 166 20.59 -12.54 -3.65
N GLY A 167 20.79 -13.42 -2.66
CA GLY A 167 21.88 -13.31 -1.67
C GLY A 167 21.64 -12.28 -0.56
N TRP A 168 20.48 -11.64 -0.49
CA TRP A 168 20.19 -10.63 0.56
C TRP A 168 20.26 -11.21 1.99
N GLU A 169 19.95 -12.50 2.15
CA GLU A 169 20.03 -13.19 3.45
C GLU A 169 21.47 -13.23 3.99
N ASP A 170 22.47 -13.23 3.11
CA ASP A 170 23.89 -13.31 3.48
C ASP A 170 24.41 -11.95 3.97
N GLY A 171 23.88 -10.84 3.44
CA GLY A 171 24.19 -9.48 3.87
C GLY A 171 23.52 -9.06 5.18
N LEU A 172 22.46 -9.76 5.60
CA LEU A 172 21.77 -9.56 6.89
C LEU A 172 22.19 -10.59 7.95
N ALA A 173 23.25 -11.35 7.69
CA ALA A 173 23.66 -12.50 8.50
C ALA A 173 24.38 -12.14 9.81
N SER A 174 24.77 -10.86 10.01
CA SER A 174 25.39 -10.39 11.25
C SER A 174 24.40 -10.31 12.42
N HIS A 175 24.93 -10.41 13.64
CA HIS A 175 24.28 -10.75 14.92
C HIS A 175 23.14 -9.82 15.44
N HIS A 176 22.60 -8.92 14.61
CA HIS A 176 21.52 -7.99 14.96
C HIS A 176 20.31 -8.17 14.03
N ARG A 177 19.61 -9.30 14.20
CA ARG A 177 18.54 -9.77 13.31
C ARG A 177 17.18 -9.17 13.68
N SER A 178 16.94 -7.93 13.28
CA SER A 178 15.58 -7.40 13.24
C SER A 178 14.79 -8.08 12.12
N GLU A 179 13.60 -8.62 12.41
CA GLU A 179 12.71 -9.18 11.37
C GLU A 179 12.11 -8.08 10.47
N ASN A 180 12.23 -6.82 10.88
CA ASN A 180 11.69 -5.65 10.22
C ASN A 180 12.56 -5.26 9.02
N ASN A 181 13.89 -5.36 9.17
CA ASN A 181 14.86 -5.30 8.07
C ASN A 181 14.64 -6.34 6.99
N ARG A 182 13.76 -7.32 7.25
CA ARG A 182 13.39 -8.32 6.29
C ARG A 182 12.07 -8.05 5.54
N SER A 183 11.50 -6.86 5.69
CA SER A 183 10.26 -6.47 5.03
C SER A 183 10.34 -6.55 3.51
N LEU A 184 9.23 -6.88 2.84
CA LEU A 184 9.11 -6.65 1.41
C LEU A 184 9.18 -5.14 1.13
N VAL A 185 9.94 -4.77 0.11
CA VAL A 185 9.97 -3.39 -0.38
C VAL A 185 9.49 -3.39 -1.82
N LEU A 186 8.31 -2.80 -2.06
CA LEU A 186 7.63 -2.79 -3.34
C LEU A 186 7.52 -1.36 -3.86
N ARG A 187 7.98 -1.13 -5.09
CA ARG A 187 7.72 0.10 -5.82
C ARG A 187 6.66 -0.14 -6.90
N VAL A 188 5.66 0.72 -6.94
CA VAL A 188 4.61 0.74 -7.98
C VAL A 188 4.67 2.08 -8.69
N GLN A 189 4.71 2.07 -10.02
CA GLN A 189 4.81 3.28 -10.83
C GLN A 189 3.73 3.30 -11.91
N LEU A 190 3.12 4.47 -12.05
CA LEU A 190 2.21 4.83 -13.13
C LEU A 190 2.69 6.16 -13.69
N GLY A 191 3.12 6.19 -14.96
CA GLY A 191 3.71 7.40 -15.55
C GLY A 191 4.90 7.95 -14.74
N ALA A 192 4.82 9.23 -14.38
CA ALA A 192 5.81 9.94 -13.56
C ALA A 192 5.60 9.77 -12.05
N VAL A 193 4.46 9.24 -11.61
CA VAL A 193 4.15 9.04 -10.19
C VAL A 193 4.49 7.63 -9.75
N SER A 194 5.08 7.50 -8.56
CA SER A 194 5.32 6.18 -7.97
C SER A 194 5.14 6.15 -6.47
N PHE A 195 4.70 4.98 -6.01
CA PHE A 195 4.50 4.61 -4.62
C PHE A 195 5.62 3.68 -4.17
N LEU A 196 6.21 3.94 -3.00
CA LEU A 196 7.18 3.05 -2.35
C LEU A 196 6.61 2.54 -1.03
N LEU A 197 6.35 1.24 -0.98
CA LEU A 197 5.86 0.49 0.18
C LEU A 197 7.05 -0.23 0.81
N THR A 198 7.37 0.09 2.05
CA THR A 198 8.64 -0.35 2.67
C THR A 198 8.47 -1.35 3.80
N GLY A 199 7.23 -1.62 4.24
CA GLY A 199 6.98 -2.21 5.55
C GLY A 199 7.81 -1.51 6.62
N ASP A 200 8.51 -2.31 7.41
CA ASP A 200 9.29 -1.84 8.55
C ASP A 200 10.80 -1.95 8.36
N ILE A 201 11.31 -1.82 7.13
CA ILE A 201 12.78 -1.74 6.95
C ILE A 201 13.40 -0.69 7.88
N GLU A 202 14.57 -1.02 8.43
CA GLU A 202 15.34 -0.15 9.31
C GLU A 202 16.66 0.22 8.64
N GLU A 203 17.52 0.95 9.35
CA GLU A 203 18.80 1.48 8.86
C GLU A 203 19.66 0.47 8.09
N LEU A 204 19.70 -0.80 8.51
CA LEU A 204 20.49 -1.81 7.82
C LEU A 204 19.95 -2.12 6.41
N ALA A 205 18.65 -2.37 6.28
CA ALA A 205 18.04 -2.61 4.97
C ALA A 205 18.03 -1.35 4.10
N GLU A 206 17.75 -0.20 4.71
CA GLU A 206 17.82 1.11 4.03
C GLU A 206 19.20 1.38 3.43
N SER A 207 20.26 1.23 4.23
CA SER A 207 21.64 1.46 3.78
C SER A 207 22.06 0.52 2.66
N GLN A 208 21.67 -0.77 2.73
CA GLN A 208 21.94 -1.73 1.66
C GLN A 208 21.20 -1.38 0.37
N LEU A 209 19.94 -1.01 0.47
CA LEU A 209 19.11 -0.62 -0.67
C LEU A 209 19.66 0.63 -1.38
N VAL A 210 20.19 1.60 -0.61
CA VAL A 210 20.89 2.78 -1.14
C VAL A 210 22.24 2.39 -1.76
N ALA A 211 23.08 1.64 -1.04
CA ALA A 211 24.42 1.26 -1.49
C ALA A 211 24.39 0.41 -2.79
N LEU A 212 23.35 -0.40 -2.96
CA LEU A 212 23.15 -1.20 -4.18
C LEU A 212 22.47 -0.44 -5.33
N GLY A 213 22.16 0.86 -5.15
CA GLY A 213 21.49 1.69 -6.15
C GLY A 213 20.08 1.18 -6.52
N ARG A 214 19.43 0.45 -5.61
CA ARG A 214 18.10 -0.13 -5.82
C ARG A 214 16.98 0.86 -5.56
N VAL A 215 17.19 1.79 -4.64
CA VAL A 215 16.22 2.85 -4.32
C VAL A 215 16.26 3.91 -5.42
N ARG A 216 15.07 4.31 -5.85
CA ARG A 216 14.86 5.38 -6.81
C ARG A 216 13.90 6.40 -6.20
N ARG A 217 13.91 7.61 -6.76
CA ARG A 217 12.94 8.63 -6.42
C ARG A 217 11.53 8.06 -6.47
N SER A 218 10.76 8.30 -5.42
CA SER A 218 9.39 7.82 -5.33
C SER A 218 8.49 8.90 -4.74
N THR A 219 7.45 9.27 -5.49
CA THR A 219 6.57 10.41 -5.19
C THR A 219 5.89 10.29 -3.84
N VAL A 220 5.38 9.09 -3.53
CA VAL A 220 4.75 8.77 -2.24
C VAL A 220 5.53 7.65 -1.57
N LEU A 221 5.83 7.85 -0.28
CA LEU A 221 6.50 6.88 0.57
C LEU A 221 5.58 6.49 1.74
N LYS A 222 5.33 5.19 1.90
CA LYS A 222 4.89 4.66 3.20
C LYS A 222 6.08 4.72 4.15
N VAL A 223 6.00 5.53 5.19
CA VAL A 223 7.13 5.82 6.11
C VAL A 223 7.61 4.53 6.79
N PRO A 224 8.86 4.09 6.58
CA PRO A 224 9.37 2.87 7.17
C PRO A 224 9.15 2.79 8.68
N HIS A 225 8.77 1.60 9.16
CA HIS A 225 8.71 1.25 10.58
C HIS A 225 7.93 2.26 11.42
N HIS A 226 6.78 2.67 10.89
CA HIS A 226 5.88 3.66 11.49
C HIS A 226 6.54 5.03 11.80
N GLY A 227 7.77 5.28 11.34
CA GLY A 227 8.57 6.45 11.72
C GLY A 227 9.38 6.26 13.01
N SER A 228 9.77 5.03 13.32
CA SER A 228 10.75 4.70 14.38
C SER A 228 12.10 5.35 14.13
N ARG A 229 12.82 5.69 15.22
CA ARG A 229 14.20 6.22 15.18
C ARG A 229 15.22 5.29 14.52
N THR A 230 14.89 4.00 14.41
CA THR A 230 15.72 2.98 13.76
C THR A 230 15.59 2.99 12.24
N SER A 231 14.73 3.85 11.69
CA SER A 231 14.38 3.91 10.28
C SER A 231 14.35 5.35 9.77
N SER A 232 14.07 5.53 8.49
CA SER A 232 14.04 6.81 7.79
C SER A 232 15.37 7.56 7.95
N THR A 233 16.47 6.85 7.70
CA THR A 233 17.82 7.44 7.73
C THR A 233 17.93 8.60 6.74
N PRO A 234 18.70 9.65 7.04
CA PRO A 234 18.85 10.79 6.12
C PRO A 234 19.27 10.39 4.70
N SER A 235 20.15 9.39 4.57
CA SER A 235 20.62 8.90 3.27
C SER A 235 19.51 8.19 2.45
N PHE A 236 18.67 7.39 3.12
CA PHE A 236 17.55 6.72 2.48
C PHE A 236 16.47 7.72 2.05
N VAL A 237 16.05 8.61 2.96
CA VAL A 237 15.06 9.63 2.62
C VAL A 237 15.57 10.55 1.52
N ALA A 238 16.89 10.81 1.47
CA ALA A 238 17.49 11.55 0.38
C ALA A 238 17.45 10.83 -0.97
N ALA A 239 17.67 9.51 -0.98
CA ALA A 239 17.60 8.71 -2.20
C ALA A 239 16.15 8.54 -2.71
N VAL A 240 15.17 8.45 -1.81
CA VAL A 240 13.73 8.37 -2.16
C VAL A 240 13.17 9.73 -2.57
N ASP A 241 13.60 10.80 -1.91
CA ASP A 241 13.16 12.19 -2.11
C ASP A 241 11.64 12.40 -2.27
N PRO A 242 10.80 11.88 -1.36
CA PRO A 242 9.35 11.85 -1.59
C PRO A 242 8.71 13.24 -1.52
N LEU A 243 7.71 13.49 -2.37
CA LEU A 243 6.81 14.64 -2.19
C LEU A 243 5.90 14.41 -0.97
N VAL A 244 5.47 13.16 -0.78
CA VAL A 244 4.50 12.77 0.25
C VAL A 244 5.03 11.58 1.03
N ALA A 245 4.98 11.66 2.35
CA ALA A 245 5.29 10.58 3.27
C ALA A 245 4.06 10.30 4.15
N VAL A 246 3.63 9.04 4.24
CA VAL A 246 2.46 8.63 5.02
C VAL A 246 2.82 7.52 6.01
N ALA A 247 2.53 7.70 7.29
CA ALA A 247 2.79 6.70 8.33
C ALA A 247 1.49 6.09 8.89
N GLY A 248 1.46 4.76 9.02
CA GLY A 248 0.40 4.02 9.72
C GLY A 248 0.64 4.05 11.23
N ILE A 249 -0.09 4.92 11.95
CA ILE A 249 0.16 5.16 13.37
C ILE A 249 -1.17 5.44 14.06
N GLY A 250 -1.46 4.77 15.17
CA GLY A 250 -2.72 4.96 15.89
C GLY A 250 -2.84 6.34 16.55
N ARG A 251 -4.07 6.83 16.75
CA ARG A 251 -4.33 8.13 17.41
C ARG A 251 -3.73 8.24 18.82
N GLU A 252 -3.75 7.16 19.59
CA GLU A 252 -3.20 7.09 20.95
C GLU A 252 -1.68 6.82 21.00
N ASN A 253 -1.04 6.66 19.84
CA ASN A 253 0.33 6.17 19.66
C ASN A 253 1.27 6.46 20.85
N ARG A 254 1.55 5.38 21.58
CA ARG A 254 2.33 5.40 22.83
C ARG A 254 3.83 5.37 22.59
N PHE A 255 4.25 5.11 21.35
CA PHE A 255 5.65 5.00 20.96
C PHE A 255 6.26 6.37 20.61
N GLY A 256 5.45 7.41 20.49
CA GLY A 256 5.90 8.74 20.08
C GLY A 256 6.30 8.83 18.61
N PHE A 257 5.73 7.96 17.77
CA PHE A 257 5.94 7.97 16.32
C PHE A 257 5.05 9.00 15.58
N PRO A 258 5.43 9.48 14.38
CA PRO A 258 6.79 9.40 13.85
C PRO A 258 7.70 10.22 14.76
N HIS A 259 8.86 9.68 15.12
CA HIS A 259 9.72 10.33 16.09
C HIS A 259 10.15 11.72 15.56
N ALA A 260 10.33 12.71 16.44
CA ALA A 260 10.63 14.09 16.03
C ALA A 260 11.82 14.18 15.06
N SER A 261 12.89 13.41 15.30
CA SER A 261 14.04 13.32 14.40
C SER A 261 13.68 12.78 13.01
N VAL A 262 12.79 11.78 12.92
CA VAL A 262 12.31 11.23 11.65
C VAL A 262 11.45 12.26 10.92
N SER A 263 10.53 12.90 11.64
CA SER A 263 9.70 13.98 11.09
C SER A 263 10.56 15.12 10.54
N SER A 264 11.62 15.53 11.26
CA SER A 264 12.56 16.54 10.79
C SER A 264 13.29 16.12 9.52
N THR A 265 13.67 14.85 9.36
CA THR A 265 14.29 14.35 8.11
C THR A 265 13.40 14.58 6.90
N TYR A 266 12.10 14.29 7.00
CA TYR A 266 11.14 14.51 5.91
C TYR A 266 10.89 16.01 5.65
N LEU A 267 10.61 16.78 6.71
CA LEU A 267 10.29 18.20 6.59
C LEU A 267 11.47 19.03 6.06
N ALA A 268 12.71 18.70 6.45
CA ALA A 268 13.91 19.37 5.95
C ALA A 268 14.12 19.20 4.44
N ARG A 269 13.49 18.17 3.84
CA ARG A 269 13.50 17.92 2.39
C ARG A 269 12.26 18.44 1.67
N GLY A 270 11.35 19.11 2.39
CA GLY A 270 10.12 19.66 1.82
C GLY A 270 9.01 18.64 1.59
N SER A 271 9.14 17.41 2.12
CA SER A 271 8.07 16.41 2.04
C SER A 271 6.87 16.81 2.89
N SER A 272 5.66 16.59 2.37
CA SER A 272 4.44 16.61 3.19
C SER A 272 4.32 15.30 3.96
N LEU A 273 4.30 15.38 5.31
CA LEU A 273 4.19 14.22 6.20
C LEU A 273 2.79 14.11 6.79
N TYR A 274 2.13 12.96 6.57
CA TYR A 274 0.81 12.62 7.09
C TYR A 274 0.87 11.32 7.90
N TRP A 275 -0.07 11.12 8.80
CA TRP A 275 -0.22 9.85 9.52
C TRP A 275 -1.67 9.61 9.94
N THR A 276 -2.03 8.34 10.03
CA THR A 276 -3.44 7.93 10.15
C THR A 276 -4.09 8.35 11.47
N GLY A 277 -3.35 8.34 12.56
CA GLY A 277 -3.85 8.75 13.88
C GLY A 277 -4.26 10.22 13.98
N ARG A 278 -3.85 11.06 13.03
CA ARG A 278 -4.27 12.47 12.93
C ARG A 278 -5.28 12.72 11.80
N HIS A 279 -5.16 11.98 10.70
CA HIS A 279 -5.91 12.27 9.47
C HIS A 279 -6.96 11.18 9.14
N GLY A 280 -7.12 10.14 9.95
CA GLY A 280 -7.87 8.95 9.54
C GLY A 280 -7.14 8.21 8.41
N SER A 281 -7.87 7.47 7.56
CA SER A 281 -7.24 6.87 6.38
C SER A 281 -6.70 7.97 5.47
N VAL A 282 -5.50 7.80 4.92
CA VAL A 282 -4.89 8.77 3.99
C VAL A 282 -4.70 8.09 2.65
N ARG A 283 -5.23 8.68 1.57
CA ARG A 283 -5.03 8.15 0.21
C ARG A 283 -4.29 9.14 -0.67
N ALA A 284 -3.44 8.60 -1.55
CA ALA A 284 -2.72 9.34 -2.57
C ALA A 284 -3.11 8.76 -3.94
N CYS A 285 -3.87 9.54 -4.72
CA CYS A 285 -4.42 9.16 -6.03
C CYS A 285 -3.71 9.89 -7.17
N THR A 286 -3.54 9.20 -8.30
CA THR A 286 -2.82 9.71 -9.47
C THR A 286 -3.36 9.12 -10.76
N ASP A 287 -3.39 9.93 -11.82
CA ASP A 287 -3.58 9.50 -13.22
C ASP A 287 -2.25 9.11 -13.91
N GLY A 288 -1.15 9.10 -13.15
CA GLY A 288 0.22 8.91 -13.59
C GLY A 288 1.01 10.20 -13.80
N TYR A 289 0.37 11.37 -13.75
CA TYR A 289 1.02 12.66 -13.95
C TYR A 289 0.74 13.65 -12.83
N GLY A 290 -0.51 13.78 -12.39
CA GLY A 290 -0.90 14.55 -11.21
C GLY A 290 -0.89 13.69 -9.94
N LEU A 291 -0.94 14.33 -8.77
CA LEU A 291 -1.07 13.64 -7.49
C LEU A 291 -2.05 14.40 -6.58
N THR A 292 -3.02 13.71 -6.02
CA THR A 292 -3.93 14.27 -5.00
C THR A 292 -3.84 13.42 -3.74
N VAL A 293 -3.69 14.08 -2.59
CA VAL A 293 -3.71 13.45 -1.28
C VAL A 293 -4.98 13.87 -0.55
N GLU A 294 -5.70 12.89 -0.01
CA GLU A 294 -6.96 13.07 0.71
C GLU A 294 -6.93 12.33 2.04
N GLN A 295 -7.77 12.78 2.95
CA GLN A 295 -8.01 12.16 4.25
C GLN A 295 -9.46 11.71 4.40
N GLU A 296 -9.67 10.58 5.09
CA GLU A 296 -10.98 10.06 5.47
C GLU A 296 -11.31 10.48 6.91
N ALA A 297 -12.02 11.60 7.08
CA ALA A 297 -12.37 12.14 8.40
C ALA A 297 -13.52 11.39 9.11
N GLY A 298 -14.03 10.30 8.51
CA GLY A 298 -15.09 9.45 9.07
C GLY A 298 -16.15 9.06 8.03
N ALA A 299 -16.78 7.90 8.23
CA ALA A 299 -17.91 7.40 7.43
C ALA A 299 -17.70 7.34 5.90
N GLY A 300 -16.45 7.16 5.42
CA GLY A 300 -16.16 7.08 3.99
C GLY A 300 -16.10 8.43 3.26
N GLN A 301 -16.20 9.55 3.97
CA GLN A 301 -16.08 10.88 3.37
C GLN A 301 -14.61 11.28 3.24
N TRP A 302 -14.21 11.57 2.01
CA TRP A 302 -12.85 12.01 1.66
C TRP A 302 -12.79 13.53 1.49
N SER A 303 -11.71 14.13 1.98
CA SER A 303 -11.43 15.56 1.82
C SER A 303 -9.99 15.75 1.36
N GLU A 304 -9.78 16.65 0.40
CA GLU A 304 -8.44 16.97 -0.11
C GLU A 304 -7.59 17.62 0.97
N LEU A 305 -6.39 17.08 1.17
CA LEU A 305 -5.32 17.67 1.96
C LEU A 305 -4.43 18.54 1.08
N ARG A 306 -4.06 18.03 -0.10
CA ARG A 306 -3.19 18.71 -1.06
C ARG A 306 -3.21 18.05 -2.42
N SER A 307 -3.08 18.83 -3.49
CA SER A 307 -2.85 18.36 -4.85
C SER A 307 -1.56 18.93 -5.44
N TRP A 308 -0.98 18.20 -6.39
CA TRP A 308 0.14 18.58 -7.23
C TRP A 308 -0.29 18.40 -8.69
N SER A 309 -0.16 19.46 -9.46
CA SER A 309 -0.40 19.44 -10.91
C SER A 309 0.62 18.58 -11.65
N PRO A 310 0.30 18.09 -12.85
CA PRO A 310 1.26 17.40 -13.73
C PRO A 310 2.59 18.16 -13.92
N ALA A 311 2.54 19.49 -14.01
CA ALA A 311 3.74 20.31 -14.14
C ALA A 311 4.61 20.34 -12.87
N GLU A 312 4.01 20.29 -11.69
CA GLU A 312 4.75 20.20 -10.42
C GLU A 312 5.41 18.84 -10.23
N VAL A 313 4.66 17.76 -10.50
CA VAL A 313 5.19 16.40 -10.46
C VAL A 313 6.32 16.23 -11.46
N LEU A 314 6.15 16.69 -12.71
CA LEU A 314 7.19 16.58 -13.73
C LEU A 314 8.45 17.39 -13.40
N ARG A 315 8.31 18.58 -12.79
CA ARG A 315 9.45 19.36 -12.29
C ARG A 315 10.20 18.62 -11.19
N TRP A 316 9.49 18.04 -10.22
CA TRP A 316 10.09 17.21 -9.17
C TRP A 316 10.73 15.93 -9.72
N PHE A 317 10.12 15.32 -10.74
CA PHE A 317 10.63 14.11 -11.37
C PHE A 317 11.95 14.41 -12.10
N SER A 318 11.98 15.49 -12.89
CA SER A 318 13.13 15.86 -13.73
C SER A 318 14.30 16.46 -12.95
N SER A 319 14.06 17.11 -11.81
CA SER A 319 15.14 17.67 -10.97
C SER A 319 16.05 16.59 -10.35
N GLY A 320 15.56 15.35 -10.28
CA GLY A 320 16.32 14.21 -9.79
C GLY A 320 17.38 13.68 -10.75
N ASP A 321 17.15 13.78 -12.06
CA ASP A 321 18.03 13.23 -13.08
C ASP A 321 19.20 14.17 -13.42
N ALA A 322 19.10 15.46 -13.08
CA ALA A 322 20.15 16.46 -13.32
C ALA A 322 21.33 16.40 -12.32
N GLY A 323 21.25 15.57 -11.27
CA GLY A 323 22.25 15.47 -10.19
C GLY A 323 23.25 14.30 -10.29
N GLY A 324 23.36 13.65 -11.45
CA GLY A 324 24.14 12.42 -11.65
C GLY A 324 25.68 12.54 -11.65
N GLU A 325 26.26 13.73 -11.52
CA GLU A 325 27.70 13.92 -11.33
C GLU A 325 27.99 14.45 -9.91
N HIS A 326 27.97 13.55 -8.91
CA HIS A 326 28.58 13.85 -7.63
C HIS A 326 29.99 13.26 -7.57
N THR A 327 30.97 14.09 -7.95
CA THR A 327 32.35 13.95 -7.48
C THR A 327 32.36 14.06 -5.95
N VAL A 328 32.81 13.01 -5.28
CA VAL A 328 33.02 13.02 -3.83
C VAL A 328 34.24 13.89 -3.52
N GLY A 329 34.01 15.12 -3.06
CA GLY A 329 35.02 15.94 -2.38
C GLY A 329 34.94 15.72 -0.86
N PRO A 330 36.07 15.81 -0.13
CA PRO A 330 36.12 15.41 1.27
C PRO A 330 35.34 16.38 2.17
N ALA A 331 34.73 15.82 3.22
CA ALA A 331 33.99 16.51 4.25
C ALA A 331 34.84 17.59 4.95
N GLY A 332 34.31 18.81 5.00
CA GLY A 332 34.83 19.91 5.80
C GLY A 332 33.72 20.47 6.69
N ASP A 333 34.01 20.56 7.98
CA ASP A 333 33.16 21.06 9.06
C ASP A 333 32.53 22.43 8.78
N ALA A 334 31.25 22.57 9.11
CA ALA A 334 30.67 23.88 9.43
C ALA A 334 29.50 23.72 10.42
N MET A 335 29.79 24.07 11.67
CA MET A 335 28.81 24.35 12.72
C MET A 335 27.88 25.50 12.34
N GLY A 336 26.64 25.41 12.83
CA GLY A 336 25.90 26.58 13.31
C GLY A 336 24.80 27.09 12.39
N GLN A 337 23.56 26.71 12.68
CA GLN A 337 22.45 27.67 12.87
C GLN A 337 21.21 26.97 13.45
N THR A 338 20.71 27.55 14.53
CA THR A 338 19.60 27.09 15.39
C THR A 338 18.24 27.21 14.68
N PRO A 339 17.32 26.22 14.74
CA PRO A 339 15.96 26.40 14.24
C PRO A 339 15.08 27.15 15.25
N ARG A 340 14.25 28.06 14.72
CA ARG A 340 13.23 28.80 15.47
C ARG A 340 12.16 27.86 16.04
N ARG A 341 11.85 28.08 17.31
CA ARG A 341 10.87 27.40 18.17
C ARG A 341 9.43 27.61 17.66
N LEU A 342 8.71 26.53 17.36
CA LEU A 342 7.25 26.55 17.23
C LEU A 342 6.65 26.04 18.55
N VAL A 343 5.80 26.86 19.14
CA VAL A 343 5.11 26.63 20.41
C VAL A 343 3.94 25.68 20.17
N ALA A 344 3.84 24.66 21.01
CA ALA A 344 2.70 23.77 21.16
C ALA A 344 1.99 24.14 22.47
N GLU A 345 0.68 24.32 22.44
CA GLU A 345 -0.24 24.29 23.60
C GLU A 345 -1.57 23.69 23.08
N GLU A 346 -1.93 22.49 23.55
CA GLU A 346 -2.94 22.19 24.61
C GLU A 346 -4.39 22.26 24.07
N SER A 347 -5.36 21.39 24.39
CA SER A 347 -5.59 20.57 25.58
C SER A 347 -6.67 19.50 25.30
N PHE A 348 -6.63 18.44 26.10
CA PHE A 348 -7.64 17.38 26.23
C PHE A 348 -8.93 17.88 26.90
N SER A 349 -10.09 17.35 26.50
CA SER A 349 -11.32 17.35 27.31
C SER A 349 -12.11 16.06 27.06
N SER A 350 -12.47 15.42 28.17
CA SER A 350 -13.11 14.12 28.31
C SER A 350 -14.56 14.27 28.79
N GLN A 351 -15.54 13.76 28.04
CA GLN A 351 -16.90 13.39 28.47
C GLN A 351 -17.38 12.32 27.46
N GLY A 352 -17.93 11.14 27.77
CA GLY A 352 -18.69 10.65 28.92
C GLY A 352 -20.19 10.75 28.61
N VAL A 353 -20.86 9.62 28.28
CA VAL A 353 -22.31 9.25 28.37
C VAL A 353 -22.51 8.07 27.38
N ASP A 354 -22.72 6.82 27.81
CA ASP A 354 -23.89 6.13 28.37
C ASP A 354 -24.98 5.69 27.34
N ARG A 355 -25.53 4.53 27.67
CA ARG A 355 -26.21 3.46 26.92
C ARG A 355 -27.65 3.79 26.51
N SER A 356 -28.13 3.16 25.44
CA SER A 356 -29.36 2.34 25.48
C SER A 356 -29.55 1.48 24.24
N ASN A 357 -30.03 0.26 24.49
CA ASN A 357 -30.55 -0.72 23.54
C ASN A 357 -31.78 -0.17 22.79
N ASP A 358 -32.04 -0.70 21.60
CA ASP A 358 -33.39 -1.16 21.23
C ASP A 358 -33.34 -2.22 20.12
N VAL A 359 -34.27 -3.16 20.22
CA VAL A 359 -34.31 -4.49 19.58
C VAL A 359 -35.57 -4.59 18.71
N LEU A 360 -35.38 -4.89 17.41
CA LEU A 360 -36.25 -5.67 16.47
C LEU A 360 -37.64 -5.09 16.07
N PRO A 361 -38.25 -5.46 14.89
CA PRO A 361 -38.26 -6.82 14.32
C PRO A 361 -38.22 -7.01 12.79
N LEU A 362 -38.16 -8.31 12.47
CA LEU A 362 -38.13 -9.03 11.19
C LEU A 362 -39.33 -8.77 10.26
N GLY A 363 -39.07 -8.89 8.95
CA GLY A 363 -40.09 -9.02 7.89
C GLY A 363 -39.58 -9.90 6.74
N HIS A 364 -40.35 -10.96 6.45
CA HIS A 364 -40.20 -12.05 5.47
C HIS A 364 -40.39 -11.57 4.00
N GLN A 365 -39.54 -11.98 3.04
CA GLN A 365 -39.64 -13.06 2.02
C GLN A 365 -40.23 -12.70 0.63
N GLU A 366 -39.81 -13.52 -0.34
CA GLU A 366 -40.20 -13.66 -1.76
C GLU A 366 -39.54 -12.66 -2.75
N GLY A 367 -38.79 -13.04 -3.78
CA GLY A 367 -38.59 -14.31 -4.49
C GLY A 367 -39.23 -14.23 -5.88
N LEU A 368 -38.47 -13.93 -6.94
CA LEU A 368 -38.89 -14.15 -8.33
C LEU A 368 -37.70 -14.38 -9.28
N ASP A 369 -37.80 -15.50 -9.99
CA ASP A 369 -36.94 -16.01 -11.06
C ASP A 369 -36.98 -15.16 -12.34
N GLY A 370 -35.94 -15.27 -13.18
CA GLY A 370 -35.89 -14.60 -14.48
C GLY A 370 -34.70 -14.98 -15.35
N SER A 371 -34.77 -16.18 -15.95
CA SER A 371 -34.15 -16.68 -17.20
C SER A 371 -33.02 -15.90 -17.90
N ALA A 372 -31.90 -16.62 -18.08
CA ALA A 372 -30.76 -16.29 -18.92
C ALA A 372 -31.03 -16.45 -20.44
N SER A 373 -30.28 -15.70 -21.25
CA SER A 373 -30.04 -15.95 -22.68
C SER A 373 -28.56 -15.66 -23.03
N PRO A 374 -27.99 -16.32 -24.05
CA PRO A 374 -26.56 -16.66 -24.06
C PRO A 374 -25.67 -15.61 -24.74
N VAL A 375 -24.48 -15.41 -24.17
CA VAL A 375 -23.40 -14.54 -24.67
C VAL A 375 -22.47 -15.37 -25.59
N PRO A 376 -22.05 -14.86 -26.76
CA PRO A 376 -21.19 -15.59 -27.69
C PRO A 376 -19.74 -15.71 -27.19
N ALA A 377 -19.10 -16.82 -27.53
CA ALA A 377 -17.77 -17.25 -27.09
C ALA A 377 -16.67 -16.23 -27.45
N ALA A 378 -15.91 -15.80 -26.44
CA ALA A 378 -14.70 -15.00 -26.59
C ALA A 378 -13.52 -15.87 -27.06
N ALA A 379 -12.74 -15.31 -27.99
CA ALA A 379 -11.53 -15.90 -28.57
C ALA A 379 -10.45 -16.21 -27.51
N THR A 380 -9.75 -17.32 -27.70
CA THR A 380 -8.63 -17.77 -26.87
C THR A 380 -7.46 -16.78 -26.89
N PRO A 381 -6.94 -16.32 -25.75
CA PRO A 381 -5.74 -15.50 -25.71
C PRO A 381 -4.48 -16.32 -26.04
N PRO A 382 -3.44 -15.71 -26.66
CA PRO A 382 -2.18 -16.39 -26.96
C PRO A 382 -1.43 -16.76 -25.66
N PRO A 383 -0.58 -17.81 -25.69
CA PRO A 383 0.11 -18.27 -24.49
C PRO A 383 1.15 -17.24 -23.99
N PRO A 384 1.36 -17.11 -22.67
CA PRO A 384 2.32 -16.17 -22.11
C PRO A 384 3.77 -16.61 -22.38
N ILE A 385 4.61 -15.62 -22.70
CA ILE A 385 6.07 -15.72 -22.80
C ILE A 385 6.64 -16.06 -21.42
N SER A 386 7.51 -17.08 -21.32
CA SER A 386 8.12 -17.57 -20.07
C SER A 386 8.77 -16.46 -19.24
N ALA A 387 8.10 -16.05 -18.17
CA ALA A 387 8.71 -15.35 -17.04
C ALA A 387 9.07 -16.38 -15.96
N MET A 388 10.21 -16.23 -15.29
CA MET A 388 10.52 -17.03 -14.10
C MET A 388 9.42 -16.75 -13.06
N HIS A 389 8.62 -17.76 -12.73
CA HIS A 389 7.50 -17.64 -11.80
C HIS A 389 7.96 -17.89 -10.36
N SER A 390 7.48 -17.04 -9.44
CA SER A 390 7.58 -17.24 -8.00
C SER A 390 7.10 -18.64 -7.63
N PRO A 391 7.80 -19.35 -6.73
CA PRO A 391 7.38 -20.70 -6.38
C PRO A 391 6.07 -20.65 -5.59
N GLU A 392 5.05 -21.30 -6.13
CA GLU A 392 3.83 -21.60 -5.36
C GLU A 392 4.19 -22.46 -4.15
N LEU A 393 3.78 -22.00 -2.99
CA LEU A 393 3.99 -22.63 -1.71
C LEU A 393 2.80 -23.53 -1.40
N THR A 394 3.10 -24.80 -1.16
CA THR A 394 2.21 -25.71 -0.42
C THR A 394 2.75 -25.89 0.99
N VAL A 395 1.98 -25.56 2.03
CA VAL A 395 2.35 -25.70 3.46
C VAL A 395 2.72 -27.15 3.76
N THR A 396 2.06 -28.10 3.09
CA THR A 396 2.29 -29.54 3.24
C THR A 396 3.53 -30.07 2.51
N GLY A 397 4.04 -29.41 1.45
CA GLY A 397 5.03 -30.00 0.55
C GLY A 397 6.21 -29.11 0.09
N ALA A 398 6.00 -27.83 -0.19
CA ALA A 398 7.02 -26.95 -0.79
C ALA A 398 7.85 -26.20 0.27
N TRP A 399 7.21 -25.75 1.35
CA TRP A 399 7.89 -25.09 2.48
C TRP A 399 8.96 -26.01 3.12
N ARG A 400 8.73 -27.33 3.11
CA ARG A 400 9.71 -28.32 3.56
C ARG A 400 10.83 -28.60 2.55
N ARG A 401 10.65 -28.36 1.25
CA ARG A 401 11.66 -28.61 0.20
C ARG A 401 12.66 -27.47 0.03
N GLN A 402 12.25 -26.21 0.25
CA GLN A 402 13.20 -25.09 0.42
C GLN A 402 14.21 -25.35 1.56
N ARG A 403 13.89 -26.24 2.53
CA ARG A 403 14.83 -26.70 3.58
C ARG A 403 16.04 -27.49 3.03
N ARG A 404 15.95 -28.10 1.85
CA ARG A 404 17.00 -29.02 1.32
C ARG A 404 17.74 -28.51 0.09
N HIS A 405 17.14 -27.62 -0.72
CA HIS A 405 17.72 -27.31 -2.04
C HIS A 405 18.82 -26.23 -2.02
N ARG A 406 18.92 -25.39 -0.98
CA ARG A 406 19.98 -24.37 -0.87
C ARG A 406 21.25 -24.81 -0.12
N SER A 407 21.31 -26.04 0.40
CA SER A 407 22.53 -26.59 1.03
C SER A 407 23.43 -27.39 0.05
N ARG A 408 23.12 -27.38 -1.26
CA ARG A 408 23.86 -28.15 -2.28
C ARG A 408 24.43 -27.33 -3.44
N LEU A 409 24.54 -26.01 -3.31
CA LEU A 409 25.43 -25.25 -4.20
C LEU A 409 26.86 -25.34 -3.66
N ARG A 410 27.56 -26.43 -4.02
CA ARG A 410 29.03 -26.45 -3.96
C ARG A 410 29.54 -25.42 -4.98
N ALA A 411 30.46 -24.56 -4.55
CA ALA A 411 31.17 -23.64 -5.43
C ALA A 411 31.87 -24.41 -6.56
N PRO A 412 31.73 -24.01 -7.84
CA PRO A 412 32.32 -24.72 -8.96
C PRO A 412 33.69 -24.11 -9.32
N TRP A 413 34.66 -24.15 -8.42
CA TRP A 413 36.05 -23.89 -8.80
C TRP A 413 36.98 -24.75 -7.95
N LYS A 414 37.22 -25.98 -8.43
CA LYS A 414 38.52 -26.67 -8.39
C LYS A 414 38.41 -27.98 -9.17
N GLY A 415 39.16 -28.04 -10.25
CA GLY A 415 39.62 -29.26 -10.91
C GLY A 415 40.67 -28.86 -11.95
N PRO A 416 41.57 -29.77 -12.35
CA PRO A 416 41.87 -31.09 -11.78
C PRO A 416 42.75 -31.02 -10.53
#